data_AF-A0A840NG69-F1
#
_entry.id   AF-A0A840NG69-F1
#
_cell.length_a   1.000
_cell.length_b   1.000
_cell.length_c   1.000
_cell.angle_alpha   90.00
_cell.angle_beta   90.00
_cell.angle_gamma   90.00
#
_symmetry.space_group_name_H-M   'P 1'
#
loop_
_entity.id
_entity.type
_entity.pdbx_description
1 polymer ?
#
loop_
_entity_poly.entity_id
_entity_poly.type
_entity_poly.pdbx_seq_one_letter_code
_entity_poly.pdbx_strand_id
1 'polypeptide(L)'
;MDEKIARFGSESPQREWLCRCSDDDEEMAVCTVGVASGDVEVFGPEYQGYFRLRYSEIAVFRHALDEAITVAEQDLARKARLGTRSSNLEGGPADVK
;
A
#
# COMPACT_ATOMS: atom_id res chain seq x y z
N MET A 1 -0.10 14.87 -26.09
CA MET A 1 1.07 13.96 -26.14
C MET A 1 1.88 14.28 -24.90
N ASP A 2 1.68 13.49 -23.84
CA ASP A 2 2.19 13.74 -22.50
C ASP A 2 3.71 13.63 -22.43
N GLU A 3 4.35 14.76 -22.07
CA GLU A 3 5.79 14.95 -21.92
C GLU A 3 6.38 14.23 -20.68
N LYS A 4 5.57 13.48 -19.91
CA LYS A 4 5.97 12.96 -18.60
C LYS A 4 6.60 11.57 -18.60
N ILE A 5 6.61 10.84 -19.73
CA ILE A 5 7.20 9.49 -19.83
C ILE A 5 8.58 9.52 -20.50
N ALA A 6 9.40 10.55 -20.23
CA ALA A 6 10.71 10.73 -20.86
C ALA A 6 11.89 10.77 -19.86
N ARG A 7 11.73 10.22 -18.64
CA ARG A 7 12.81 10.20 -17.63
C ARG A 7 13.63 8.90 -17.58
N PHE A 8 13.38 7.93 -18.45
CA PHE A 8 14.02 6.62 -18.38
C PHE A 8 15.01 6.43 -19.54
N GLY A 9 16.30 6.59 -19.22
CA GLY A 9 17.42 6.41 -20.12
C GLY A 9 17.56 4.97 -20.63
N SER A 10 18.00 4.83 -21.87
CA SER A 10 17.69 3.73 -22.79
C SER A 10 18.74 2.62 -22.90
N GLU A 11 19.18 1.96 -21.81
CA GLU A 11 20.15 0.84 -21.96
C GLU A 11 19.91 -0.40 -21.07
N SER A 12 18.82 -0.48 -20.31
CA SER A 12 18.40 -1.75 -19.68
C SER A 12 16.88 -1.89 -19.68
N PRO A 13 16.32 -3.10 -19.84
CA PRO A 13 14.88 -3.29 -19.87
C PRO A 13 14.30 -2.91 -18.51
N GLN A 14 13.73 -1.71 -18.45
CA GLN A 14 13.02 -1.22 -17.29
C GLN A 14 11.84 -2.14 -17.02
N ARG A 15 11.73 -2.60 -15.79
CA ARG A 15 10.59 -3.41 -15.34
C ARG A 15 9.74 -2.54 -14.44
N GLU A 16 8.45 -2.51 -14.75
CA GLU A 16 7.46 -1.69 -14.05
C GLU A 16 6.29 -2.57 -13.62
N TRP A 17 5.77 -2.29 -12.42
CA TRP A 17 4.58 -2.92 -11.86
C TRP A 17 3.61 -1.84 -11.38
N LEU A 18 2.34 -1.97 -11.77
CA LEU A 18 1.26 -1.07 -11.36
C LEU A 18 0.52 -1.63 -10.16
N CYS A 19 0.41 -0.83 -9.10
CA CYS A 19 -0.30 -1.16 -7.88
C CYS A 19 -1.52 -0.26 -7.75
N ARG A 20 -2.72 -0.85 -7.72
CA ARG A 20 -3.94 -0.10 -7.39
C ARG A 20 -3.92 0.24 -5.91
N CYS A 21 -4.07 1.51 -5.60
CA CYS A 21 -4.00 2.08 -4.26
C CYS A 21 -5.14 3.11 -4.09
N SER A 22 -5.23 3.74 -2.92
CA SER A 22 -6.03 4.95 -2.73
C SER A 22 -5.09 6.14 -2.51
N ASP A 23 -5.49 7.33 -2.95
CA ASP A 23 -4.78 8.57 -2.63
C ASP A 23 -5.19 9.11 -1.24
N ASP A 24 -4.74 10.33 -0.93
CA ASP A 24 -5.01 10.99 0.35
C ASP A 24 -6.51 11.34 0.54
N ASP A 25 -7.28 11.41 -0.54
CA ASP A 25 -8.73 11.66 -0.54
C ASP A 25 -9.54 10.34 -0.56
N GLU A 26 -8.87 9.20 -0.36
CA GLU A 26 -9.42 7.83 -0.42
C GLU A 26 -9.94 7.43 -1.82
N GLU A 27 -9.66 8.21 -2.86
CA GLU A 27 -10.07 7.92 -4.24
C GLU A 27 -9.18 6.86 -4.88
N MET A 28 -9.71 6.13 -5.87
CA MET A 28 -8.98 5.06 -6.53
C MET A 28 -7.82 5.61 -7.36
N ALA A 29 -6.61 5.16 -7.04
CA ALA A 29 -5.37 5.63 -7.64
C ALA A 29 -4.48 4.47 -8.12
N VAL A 30 -3.40 4.81 -8.84
CA VAL A 30 -2.36 3.88 -9.26
C VAL A 30 -0.99 4.38 -8.83
N CYS A 31 -0.31 3.55 -8.05
CA CYS A 31 1.06 3.71 -7.64
C CYS A 31 1.94 2.83 -8.56
N THR A 32 3.16 3.27 -8.86
CA THR A 32 4.09 2.52 -9.72
C THR A 32 5.32 2.07 -8.93
N VAL A 33 5.73 0.81 -9.12
CA VAL A 33 7.03 0.29 -8.68
C VAL A 33 7.87 -0.01 -9.92
N GLY A 34 9.07 0.55 -9.99
CA GLY A 34 10.00 0.38 -11.10
C GLY A 34 11.36 -0.15 -10.63
N VAL A 35 12.09 -0.78 -11.56
CA VAL A 35 13.51 -1.11 -11.37
C VAL A 35 14.33 -0.44 -12.47
N ALA A 36 15.32 0.36 -12.08
CA ALA A 36 16.22 1.06 -12.98
C ALA A 36 17.65 1.00 -12.42
N SER A 37 18.60 0.48 -13.21
CA SER A 37 20.02 0.39 -12.84
C SER A 37 20.30 -0.35 -11.51
N GLY A 38 19.44 -1.30 -11.14
CA GLY A 38 19.56 -2.06 -9.89
C GLY A 38 18.92 -1.38 -8.66
N ASP A 39 18.41 -0.17 -8.81
CA ASP A 39 17.64 0.52 -7.78
C ASP A 39 16.14 0.26 -7.97
N VAL A 40 15.41 0.21 -6.85
CA VAL A 40 13.94 0.17 -6.84
C VAL A 40 13.43 1.60 -6.71
N GLU A 41 12.47 1.95 -7.54
CA GLU A 41 11.81 3.25 -7.54
C GLU A 41 10.33 3.06 -7.23
N VAL A 42 9.81 3.86 -6.29
CA VAL A 42 8.38 3.87 -5.96
C VAL A 42 7.85 5.26 -6.22
N PHE A 43 6.83 5.35 -7.07
CA PHE A 43 6.11 6.57 -7.39
C PHE A 43 4.69 6.46 -6.84
N GLY A 44 4.26 7.46 -6.09
CA GLY A 44 2.87 7.57 -5.68
C GLY A 44 1.95 7.96 -6.84
N PRO A 45 0.64 8.08 -6.57
CA PRO A 45 -0.36 8.49 -7.54
C PRO A 45 0.04 9.74 -8.32
N GLU A 46 -0.16 9.74 -9.63
CA GLU A 46 0.19 10.88 -10.51
C GLU A 46 1.67 11.33 -10.41
N TYR A 47 2.56 10.43 -9.98
CA TYR A 47 3.96 10.73 -9.68
C TYR A 47 4.15 11.72 -8.51
N GLN A 48 3.15 11.87 -7.65
CA GLN A 48 3.23 12.61 -6.40
C GLN A 48 3.86 11.72 -5.33
N GLY A 49 4.97 12.17 -4.75
CA GLY A 49 5.79 11.35 -3.87
C GLY A 49 6.66 10.36 -4.64
N TYR A 50 7.96 10.39 -4.36
CA TYR A 50 8.93 9.47 -4.94
C TYR A 50 10.00 9.15 -3.92
N PHE A 51 10.35 7.88 -3.81
CA PHE A 51 11.58 7.48 -3.18
C PHE A 51 12.27 6.37 -3.96
N ARG A 52 13.59 6.31 -3.79
CA ARG A 52 14.46 5.33 -4.41
C ARG A 52 15.14 4.51 -3.33
N LEU A 53 15.18 3.21 -3.52
CA LEU A 53 15.91 2.28 -2.68
C LEU A 53 17.11 1.76 -3.45
N ARG A 54 18.30 2.04 -2.94
CA ARG A 54 19.54 1.43 -3.41
C ARG A 54 19.60 -0.01 -2.94
N TYR A 55 20.44 -0.81 -3.59
CA TYR A 55 20.64 -2.22 -3.25
C TYR A 55 20.76 -2.51 -1.74
N SER A 56 21.54 -1.71 -1.01
CA SER A 56 21.75 -1.87 0.44
C SER A 56 20.50 -1.57 1.28
N GLU A 57 19.59 -0.76 0.77
CA GLU A 57 18.39 -0.29 1.48
C GLU A 57 17.20 -1.23 1.25
N ILE A 58 17.19 -1.99 0.15
CA ILE A 58 16.10 -2.90 -0.22
C ILE A 58 15.79 -3.90 0.90
N ALA A 59 16.82 -4.51 1.51
CA ALA A 59 16.63 -5.49 2.57
C ALA A 59 15.99 -4.88 3.82
N VAL A 60 16.42 -3.68 4.19
CA VAL A 60 15.91 -2.94 5.35
C VAL A 60 14.46 -2.50 5.10
N PHE A 61 14.19 -1.92 3.92
CA PHE A 61 12.85 -1.50 3.55
C PHE A 61 11.87 -2.68 3.51
N ARG A 62 12.27 -3.81 2.94
CA ARG A 62 11.45 -5.02 2.90
C ARG A 62 11.10 -5.49 4.31
N HIS A 63 12.08 -5.56 5.21
CA HIS A 63 11.83 -5.99 6.58
C HIS A 63 10.86 -5.04 7.31
N ALA A 64 11.05 -3.73 7.20
CA ALA A 64 10.16 -2.75 7.80
C ALA A 64 8.73 -2.81 7.21
N LEU A 65 8.60 -3.05 5.90
CA LEU A 65 7.29 -3.22 5.26
C LEU A 65 6.57 -4.48 5.76
N ASP A 66 7.28 -5.61 5.88
CA ASP A 66 6.71 -6.86 6.40
C ASP A 66 6.23 -6.70 7.86
N GLU A 67 6.99 -5.98 8.70
CA GLU A 67 6.57 -5.63 10.07
C GLU A 67 5.32 -4.74 10.08
N ALA A 68 5.29 -3.71 9.23
CA ALA A 68 4.15 -2.81 9.13
C ALA A 68 2.86 -3.53 8.69
N ILE A 69 2.96 -4.43 7.70
CA ILE A 69 1.83 -5.27 7.26
C ILE A 69 1.33 -6.14 8.42
N THR A 70 2.24 -6.79 9.14
CA THR A 70 1.89 -7.64 10.29
C THR A 70 1.10 -6.86 11.34
N VAL A 71 1.53 -5.64 11.66
CA VAL A 71 0.83 -4.77 12.62
C VAL A 71 -0.55 -4.36 12.08
N ALA A 72 -0.64 -3.96 10.82
CA ALA A 72 -1.90 -3.55 10.20
C ALA A 72 -2.95 -4.67 10.23
N GLU A 73 -2.55 -5.91 9.92
CA GLU A 73 -3.42 -7.08 9.97
C GLU A 73 -3.93 -7.35 11.39
N GLN A 74 -3.07 -7.23 12.40
CA GLN A 74 -3.46 -7.39 13.81
C GLN A 74 -4.47 -6.33 14.25
N ASP A 75 -4.29 -5.08 13.84
CA ASP A 75 -5.21 -3.99 14.16
C ASP A 75 -6.57 -4.18 13.48
N LEU A 76 -6.60 -4.62 12.22
CA LEU A 76 -7.83 -4.99 11.52
C LEU A 76 -8.56 -6.15 12.23
N ALA A 77 -7.83 -7.19 12.63
CA ALA A 77 -8.40 -8.31 13.37
C ALA A 77 -8.97 -7.86 14.74
N ARG A 78 -8.31 -6.91 15.42
CA ARG A 78 -8.80 -6.33 16.67
C ARG A 78 -10.09 -5.53 16.44
N LYS A 79 -10.14 -4.68 15.42
CA LYS A 79 -11.33 -3.90 15.04
C LYS A 79 -12.52 -4.81 14.75
N ALA A 80 -12.32 -5.87 13.97
CA ALA A 80 -13.36 -6.84 13.66
C ALA A 80 -13.96 -7.50 14.92
N ARG A 81 -13.09 -7.94 15.85
CA ARG A 81 -13.53 -8.55 17.14
C ARG A 81 -14.32 -7.59 18.02
N LEU A 82 -13.95 -6.30 18.03
CA LEU A 82 -14.67 -5.27 18.77
C LEU A 82 -16.04 -4.96 18.14
N GLY A 83 -16.09 -4.86 16.80
CA GLY A 83 -17.35 -4.67 16.06
C GLY A 83 -18.37 -5.79 16.31
N THR A 84 -17.92 -7.05 16.32
CA THR A 84 -18.79 -8.21 16.61
C THR A 84 -19.31 -8.23 18.06
N ARG A 85 -18.60 -7.61 19.01
CA ARG A 85 -19.07 -7.53 20.41
C ARG A 85 -20.17 -6.49 20.62
N SER A 86 -20.14 -5.37 19.89
CA SER A 86 -21.21 -4.37 19.97
C SER A 86 -22.53 -4.86 19.39
N SER A 87 -22.52 -5.65 18.30
CA SER A 87 -23.75 -6.19 17.70
C SER A 87 -24.44 -7.26 18.55
N ASN A 88 -23.73 -7.90 19.48
CA ASN A 88 -24.29 -8.96 20.32
C ASN A 88 -24.94 -8.46 21.63
N LEU A 89 -24.88 -7.15 21.93
CA LEU A 89 -25.47 -6.56 23.14
C LEU A 89 -26.86 -5.94 22.93
N GLU A 90 -27.36 -5.84 21.69
CA GLU A 90 -28.70 -5.27 21.40
C GLU A 90 -29.83 -6.32 21.32
N GLY A 91 -29.54 -7.61 21.56
CA GLY A 91 -30.52 -8.70 21.55
C GLY A 91 -30.90 -9.18 22.95
N GLY A 92 -31.54 -8.33 23.77
CA GLY A 92 -32.17 -8.75 25.02
C GLY A 92 -33.44 -9.59 24.76
N PRO A 93 -33.78 -10.60 25.60
CA PRO A 93 -34.88 -11.51 25.32
C PRO A 93 -36.21 -10.76 25.35
N ALA A 94 -36.98 -10.88 24.26
CA ALA A 94 -38.35 -10.43 24.22
C ALA A 94 -39.18 -11.23 25.25
N ASP A 95 -39.77 -10.53 26.21
CA ASP A 95 -40.81 -11.02 27.10
C ASP A 95 -41.88 -11.79 26.31
N VAL A 96 -41.93 -13.11 26.49
CA VAL A 96 -43.06 -13.94 26.10
C VAL A 96 -44.05 -13.91 27.27
N LYS A 97 -45.13 -13.16 27.08
CA LYS A 97 -46.35 -13.25 27.90
C LYS A 97 -47.18 -14.46 27.49
#